data_AF-A0A7Y7H7Z0-F1
#
_entry.id   AF-A0A7Y7H7Z0-F1
#
_cell.length_a   1.000
_cell.length_b   1.000
_cell.length_c   1.000
_cell.angle_alpha   90.00
_cell.angle_beta   90.00
_cell.angle_gamma   90.00
#
_symmetry.space_group_name_H-M   'P 1'
#
loop_
_entity.id
_entity.type
_entity.pdbx_description
1 polymer ?
#
loop_
_entity_poly.entity_id
_entity_poly.type
_entity_poly.pdbx_seq_one_letter_code
_entity_poly.pdbx_strand_id
1 'polypeptide(L)' 'MSEKDLQLLIELAKELGKSLTKEEALRSFIAAGILDKAGNYTQPYKELEKADA' A
#
# COMPACT_ATOMS: atom_id res chain seq x y z
N MET A 1 -24.62 11.22 -10.90
CA MET A 1 -23.44 10.66 -11.58
C MET A 1 -23.69 10.69 -13.06
N SER A 2 -22.76 11.29 -13.81
CA SER A 2 -22.75 11.28 -15.27
C SER A 2 -22.02 10.02 -15.78
N GLU A 3 -22.21 9.70 -17.05
CA GLU A 3 -21.48 8.61 -17.71
C GLU A 3 -19.96 8.82 -17.69
N LYS A 4 -19.54 10.09 -17.69
CA LYS A 4 -18.14 10.49 -17.52
C LYS A 4 -17.60 10.13 -16.12
N ASP A 5 -18.41 10.29 -15.08
CA ASP A 5 -18.02 9.91 -13.71
C ASP A 5 -17.89 8.39 -13.58
N LEU A 6 -18.76 7.63 -14.25
CA LEU A 6 -18.68 6.17 -14.29
C LEU A 6 -17.44 5.68 -15.03
N GLN A 7 -17.09 6.27 -16.18
CA GLN A 7 -15.87 5.95 -16.92
C GLN A 7 -14.62 6.22 -16.09
N LEU A 8 -14.57 7.37 -15.40
CA LEU A 8 -13.45 7.72 -14.53
C LEU A 8 -13.26 6.69 -13.41
N LEU A 9 -14.34 6.23 -12.79
CA LEU A 9 -14.28 5.21 -11.75
C LEU A 9 -13.83 3.84 -12.27
N ILE A 10 -14.25 3.46 -13.48
CA ILE A 10 -13.82 2.21 -14.13
C ILE A 10 -12.32 2.26 -14.45
N GLU A 11 -11.81 3.39 -14.94
CA GLU A 11 -10.39 3.57 -15.20
C GLU A 11 -9.56 3.52 -13.91
N LEU A 12 -10.01 4.23 -12.88
CA LEU A 12 -9.35 4.23 -11.57
C LEU A 12 -9.32 2.81 -10.97
N ALA A 13 -10.43 2.06 -11.07
CA ALA A 13 -10.50 0.68 -10.60
C ALA A 13 -9.53 -0.25 -11.37
N LYS A 14 -9.32 -0.03 -12.67
CA LYS A 14 -8.31 -0.78 -13.45
C LYS A 14 -6.89 -0.44 -13.02
N GLU A 15 -6.62 0.81 -12.66
CA GLU A 15 -5.31 1.22 -12.14
C GLU A 15 -5.05 0.67 -10.74
N LEU A 16 -6.06 0.70 -9.86
CA LEU A 16 -5.99 0.10 -8.52
C LEU A 16 -5.90 -1.44 -8.58
N GLY A 17 -6.48 -2.05 -9.61
CA GLY A 17 -6.41 -3.48 -9.88
C GLY A 17 -5.06 -3.94 -10.47
N LYS A 18 -4.14 -3.01 -10.80
CA LYS A 18 -2.77 -3.39 -11.13
C LYS A 18 -2.14 -3.96 -9.86
N SER A 19 -1.79 -5.25 -9.92
CA SER A 19 -1.17 -5.98 -8.82
C SER A 19 0.04 -5.19 -8.31
N LEU A 20 -0.04 -4.70 -7.07
CA LEU A 20 1.10 -4.11 -6.42
C LEU A 20 2.16 -5.21 -6.25
N THR A 21 3.35 -5.03 -6.80
CA THR A 21 4.45 -5.98 -6.57
C THR A 21 4.84 -5.96 -5.09
N LYS A 22 5.42 -7.07 -4.60
CA LYS A 22 5.88 -7.13 -3.20
C LYS A 22 6.87 -6.01 -2.90
N GLU A 23 7.69 -5.65 -3.89
CA GLU A 23 8.67 -4.57 -3.82
C GLU A 23 8.00 -3.19 -3.72
N GLU A 24 6.91 -2.97 -4.44
CA GLU A 24 6.12 -1.73 -4.35
C GLU A 24 5.38 -1.61 -3.01
N ALA A 25 4.87 -2.73 -2.48
CA ALA A 25 4.27 -2.78 -1.15
C ALA A 25 5.30 -2.39 -0.09
N LEU A 26 6.49 -3.02 -0.11
CA LEU A 26 7.59 -2.72 0.81
C LEU A 26 8.03 -1.26 0.72
N ARG A 27 8.19 -0.72 -0.49
CA ARG A 27 8.52 0.71 -0.67
C ARG A 27 7.46 1.63 -0.07
N SER A 28 6.18 1.28 -0.21
CA SER A 28 5.08 2.05 0.37
C SER A 28 5.11 2.03 1.89
N PHE A 29 5.40 0.88 2.51
CA PHE A 29 5.57 0.77 3.97
C PHE A 29 6.77 1.55 4.49
N ILE A 30 7.89 1.56 3.76
CA ILE A 30 9.06 2.37 4.10
C ILE A 30 8.76 3.87 3.96
N ALA A 31 8.09 4.27 2.88
CA ALA A 31 7.72 5.67 2.63
C ALA A 31 6.72 6.20 3.67
N ALA A 32 5.80 5.35 4.13
CA ALA A 32 4.89 5.65 5.23
C ALA A 32 5.58 5.68 6.61
N GLY A 33 6.86 5.30 6.67
CA GLY A 33 7.61 5.22 7.92
C GLY A 33 7.18 4.06 8.82
N ILE A 34 6.46 3.06 8.29
CA ILE A 34 6.04 1.86 9.02
C ILE A 34 7.20 0.88 9.15
N LEU A 35 7.95 0.70 8.06
CA LEU A 35 9.17 -0.09 8.02
C LEU A 35 10.40 0.81 7.83
N ASP A 36 11.55 0.38 8.35
CA ASP A 36 12.84 0.95 8.00
C ASP A 36 13.40 0.33 6.70
N LYS A 37 14.53 0.85 6.23
CA LYS A 37 15.19 0.34 5.01
C LYS A 37 15.70 -1.10 5.14
N ALA A 38 15.79 -1.63 6.36
CA ALA A 38 16.17 -3.01 6.63
C ALA A 38 14.94 -3.95 6.73
N GLY A 39 13.72 -3.41 6.66
CA GLY A 39 12.47 -4.16 6.74
C GLY A 39 11.97 -4.39 8.16
N ASN A 40 12.50 -3.69 9.16
CA ASN A 40 12.01 -3.77 10.54
C ASN A 40 10.93 -2.72 10.81
N TYR A 41 9.98 -3.02 11.69
CA TYR A 41 8.97 -2.05 12.08
C TYR A 41 9.59 -0.90 12.89
N THR A 42 9.20 0.32 12.55
CA THR A 42 9.58 1.53 13.30
C THR A 42 8.65 1.72 14.51
N GLN A 43 8.95 2.68 15.38
CA GLN A 43 7.98 3.11 16.40
C GLN A 43 6.89 3.99 15.75
N PRO A 44 5.59 3.81 16.08
CA PRO A 44 5.01 2.93 17.11
C PRO A 44 4.61 1.53 16.62
N TYR A 45 4.95 1.17 15.37
CA TYR A 45 4.51 -0.05 14.70
C TYR A 45 5.21 -1.33 15.15
N LYS A 46 6.19 -1.27 16.06
CA LYS A 46 6.90 -2.45 16.60
C LYS A 46 5.98 -3.53 17.14
N GLU A 47 4.82 -3.16 17.68
CA GLU A 47 3.84 -4.13 18.18
C GLU A 47 3.29 -5.05 17.08
N LEU A 48 3.34 -4.63 15.81
CA LEU A 48 2.95 -5.45 14.67
C LEU A 48 3.88 -6.64 14.43
N GLU A 49 5.14 -6.60 14.92
CA GLU A 49 6.05 -7.76 14.87
C GLU A 49 5.45 -8.99 15.57
N LYS A 50 4.63 -8.77 16.60
CA LYS A 50 3.97 -9.84 17.36
C LYS A 50 2.84 -10.51 16.59
N ALA A 51 2.26 -9.81 15.61
CA ALA A 51 1.17 -10.32 14.77
C ALA A 51 1.68 -10.99 13.48
N ASP A 52 2.93 -10.73 13.10
CA ASP A 52 3.60 -11.27 11.90
C ASP A 52 4.39 -12.57 12.20
N ALA A 53 4.47 -12.98 13.48
CA ALA A 53 5.18 -14.17 13.96
C ALA A 53 4.26 -15.41 14.07
#